data_AF-A0A356QIM7-F1
#
_entry.id   AF-A0A356QIM7-F1
#
_cell.length_a   1.000
_cell.length_b   1.000
_cell.length_c   1.000
_cell.angle_alpha   90.00
_cell.angle_beta   90.00
_cell.angle_gamma   90.00
#
_symmetry.space_group_name_H-M   'P 1'
#
loop_
_entity.id
_entity.type
_entity.pdbx_description
1 polymer ?
#
loop_
_entity_poly.entity_id
_entity_poly.type
_entity_poly.pdbx_seq_one_letter_code
_entity_poly.pdbx_strand_id
1 'polypeptide(L)' 'MGLYRNTTKGVINVGGAFCAPGKTAEFDDKAPGLDRMLKRGVLAKSTASKPDPVPTKKDGGKAE' A
#
# COMPACT_ATOMS: atom_id res chain seq x y z
N MET A 1 -9.87 -3.26 8.71
CA MET A 1 -8.62 -3.29 7.93
C MET A 1 -8.80 -4.26 6.78
N GLY A 2 -8.44 -3.84 5.56
CA GLY A 2 -8.54 -4.63 4.35
C GLY A 2 -7.25 -4.56 3.54
N LEU A 3 -7.00 -5.58 2.72
CA LEU A 3 -5.84 -5.62 1.85
C LEU A 3 -6.16 -4.94 0.51
N TYR A 4 -5.33 -3.98 0.10
CA TYR A 4 -5.53 -3.24 -1.14
C TYR A 4 -4.25 -3.17 -1.94
N ARG A 5 -4.38 -3.24 -3.27
CA ARG A 5 -3.30 -3.12 -4.23
C ARG A 5 -3.25 -1.71 -4.81
N ASN A 6 -2.08 -1.09 -4.78
CA ASN A 6 -1.82 0.11 -5.54
C ASN A 6 -1.67 -0.24 -7.02
N THR A 7 -2.62 0.22 -7.82
CA THR A 7 -2.68 -0.02 -9.28
C THR A 7 -1.90 1.04 -10.05
N THR A 8 -1.45 2.10 -9.38
CA THR A 8 -0.77 3.23 -10.01
C THR A 8 0.74 3.02 -10.07
N LYS A 9 1.41 3.91 -10.81
CA LYS A 9 2.88 3.97 -10.90
C LYS A 9 3.53 4.80 -9.78
N GLY A 10 2.74 5.50 -8.97
CA GLY A 10 3.22 6.33 -7.87
C GLY A 10 3.07 5.66 -6.51
N VAL A 11 3.83 6.11 -5.51
CA VAL A 11 3.59 5.74 -4.10
C VAL A 11 2.36 6.51 -3.62
N ILE A 12 1.46 5.83 -2.92
CA ILE A 12 0.27 6.43 -2.32
C ILE A 12 0.37 6.41 -0.81
N ASN A 13 -0.25 7.39 -0.16
CA ASN A 13 -0.45 7.42 1.29
C ASN A 13 -1.95 7.37 1.58
N VAL A 14 -2.36 6.43 2.44
CA VAL A 14 -3.75 6.31 2.90
C VAL A 14 -3.75 6.08 4.40
N GLY A 15 -4.39 6.98 5.14
CA GLY A 15 -4.49 6.89 6.59
C GLY A 15 -3.13 6.80 7.30
N GLY A 16 -2.08 7.40 6.74
CA GLY A 16 -0.72 7.35 7.30
C GLY A 16 0.12 6.15 6.84
N ALA A 17 -0.48 5.14 6.20
CA ALA A 17 0.25 4.01 5.62
C ALA A 17 0.63 4.29 4.15
N PHE A 18 1.83 3.88 3.76
CA PHE A 18 2.33 4.04 2.39
C PHE A 18 2.27 2.72 1.62
N CYS A 19 1.86 2.78 0.36
CA CYS A 19 1.88 1.63 -0.54
C CYS A 19 2.61 1.96 -1.84
N ALA A 20 3.64 1.16 -2.11
CA ALA A 20 4.44 1.25 -3.32
C ALA A 20 3.61 0.86 -4.56
N PRO A 21 3.97 1.36 -5.75
CA PRO A 21 3.27 1.03 -6.99
C PRO A 21 3.28 -0.47 -7.27
N GLY A 22 2.13 -1.01 -7.65
CA GLY A 22 1.95 -2.43 -7.97
C GLY A 22 1.89 -3.37 -6.75
N LYS A 23 2.16 -2.88 -5.54
CA LYS A 23 2.21 -3.65 -4.29
C LYS A 23 0.88 -3.66 -3.56
N THR A 24 0.73 -4.62 -2.65
CA THR A 24 -0.40 -4.71 -1.72
C THR A 24 -0.02 -4.22 -0.33
N ALA A 25 -0.91 -3.47 0.30
CA ALA A 25 -0.77 -3.01 1.67
C ALA A 25 -2.11 -3.15 2.39
N GLU A 26 -2.04 -3.25 3.72
CA GLU A 26 -3.21 -3.28 4.57
C GLU A 26 -3.58 -1.85 4.96
N PHE A 27 -4.83 -1.45 4.73
CA PHE A 27 -5.33 -0.14 5.09
C PHE A 27 -6.57 -0.28 5.98
N ASP A 28 -6.79 0.70 6.85
CA ASP A 28 -8.03 0.78 7.60
C ASP A 28 -9.20 1.14 6.67
N ASP A 29 -10.32 0.43 6.77
CA ASP A 29 -11.49 0.67 5.91
C ASP A 29 -12.16 2.02 6.17
N LYS A 30 -11.87 2.64 7.33
CA LYS A 30 -12.31 3.99 7.69
C LYS A 30 -11.24 5.04 7.40
N ALA A 31 -10.12 4.67 6.76
CA ALA A 31 -9.05 5.60 6.46
C ALA A 31 -9.56 6.74 5.55
N PRO A 32 -9.25 8.01 5.88
CA PRO A 32 -9.69 9.15 5.09
C PRO A 32 -9.09 9.07 3.68
N GLY A 33 -9.95 9.20 2.67
CA GLY A 33 -9.56 9.16 1.26
C GLY A 33 -9.54 7.78 0.61
N LEU A 34 -9.70 6.68 1.37
CA LEU A 34 -9.71 5.32 0.83
C LEU A 34 -10.85 5.11 -0.19
N ASP A 35 -12.08 5.48 0.16
CA ASP A 35 -13.25 5.38 -0.73
C ASP A 35 -13.02 6.13 -2.06
N ARG A 36 -12.41 7.31 -1.99
CA ARG A 36 -12.09 8.12 -3.17
C ARG A 36 -11.02 7.45 -4.04
N MET A 37 -10.01 6.82 -3.43
CA MET A 37 -8.98 6.09 -4.17
C MET A 37 -9.53 4.82 -4.82
N LEU A 38 -10.44 4.11 -4.16
CA LEU A 38 -11.13 2.94 -4.73
C LEU A 38 -12.00 3.36 -5.93
N LYS A 39 -12.80 4.43 -5.78
CA LYS A 39 -13.64 4.95 -6.88
C LYS A 39 -12.83 5.45 -8.08
N ARG A 40 -11.64 6.02 -7.84
CA ARG A 40 -10.74 6.48 -8.92
C ARG A 40 -9.89 5.35 -9.52
N GLY A 41 -10.02 4.11 -9.01
CA GLY A 41 -9.23 2.97 -9.47
C GLY A 41 -7.74 3.07 -9.13
N VAL A 42 -7.36 3.93 -8.16
CA VAL A 42 -5.99 4.10 -7.64
C VAL A 42 -5.63 2.93 -6.70
N LEU A 43 -6.64 2.44 -5.99
CA LEU A 43 -6.56 1.26 -5.15
C LEU A 43 -7.57 0.22 -5.62
N ALA A 44 -7.19 -1.05 -5.58
CA ALA A 44 -8.08 -2.18 -5.83
C ALA A 44 -8.07 -3.10 -4.61
N LYS A 45 -9.24 -3.60 -4.20
CA LYS A 45 -9.31 -4.58 -3.11
C LYS A 45 -8.59 -5.86 -3.55
N SER A 46 -7.59 -6.28 -2.78
CA SER A 46 -6.80 -7.45 -3.09
C SER A 46 -7.43 -8.68 -2.44
N THR A 47 -7.49 -9.79 -3.17
CA THR A 47 -7.85 -11.11 -2.63
C THR A 47 -6.65 -11.83 -2.02
N ALA A 48 -5.46 -11.22 -2.06
CA ALA A 48 -4.28 -11.79 -1.43
C ALA A 48 -4.48 -11.94 0.08
N SER A 49 -4.00 -13.05 0.64
CA SER A 49 -4.12 -13.34 2.06
C SER A 49 -3.08 -12.62 2.93
N LYS A 50 -2.07 -11.99 2.32
CA LYS A 50 -0.97 -11.30 3.03
C LYS A 50 -0.53 -10.05 2.26
N PRO A 51 -0.17 -8.96 2.97
CA PRO A 51 0.41 -7.77 2.33
C PRO A 51 1.77 -8.11 1.74
N ASP A 52 2.18 -7.38 0.71
CA ASP A 52 3.54 -7.49 0.21
C ASP A 52 4.52 -7.12 1.34
N PRO A 53 5.69 -7.79 1.41
CA PRO A 53 6.73 -7.38 2.33
C PRO A 53 7.07 -5.92 2.03
N VAL A 54 6.73 -5.04 2.97
CA VAL A 54 7.18 -3.65 2.94
C VAL A 54 8.71 -3.74 2.94
N PRO A 55 9.42 -3.08 2.01
CA PRO A 55 10.87 -2.99 2.12
C PRO A 55 11.14 -2.19 3.39
N THR A 56 11.35 -2.89 4.50
CA THR A 56 12.03 -2.31 5.64
C THR A 56 13.34 -1.82 5.09
N LYS A 57 13.55 -0.50 5.08
CA LYS A 57 14.88 0.05 4.86
C LYS A 57 15.77 -0.62 5.90
N LYS A 58 16.54 -1.61 5.46
CA LYS A 58 17.71 -2.09 6.18
C LYS A 58 18.73 -0.97 6.01
N ASP A 59 18.58 0.05 6.82
CA ASP A 59 19.61 1.06 6.99
C ASP A 59 20.82 0.35 7.60
N GLY A 60 22.00 0.50 6.99
CA GLY A 60 23.28 0.05 7.53
C GLY A 60 23.71 -1.38 7.15
N GLY A 61 24.31 -1.52 5.98
CA GLY A 61 25.08 -2.71 5.61
C GLY A 61 26.04 -2.38 4.48
N LYS A 62 26.93 -1.41 4.73
CA LYS A 62 28.07 -1.12 3.86
C LYS A 62 28.84 -2.44 3.71
N ALA A 63 28.89 -2.95 2.48
CA ALA A 63 29.87 -3.95 2.10
C ALA A 63 31.23 -3.26 2.11
N GLU A 64 32.08 -3.65 3.05
CA GLU A 64 33.53 -3.51 2.99
C GLU A 64 34.15 -4.70 3.73
#